data_AF-A0A9Q0AM92-F1
#
_entry.id   AF-A0A9Q0AM92-F1
#
_cell.length_a   1.000
_cell.length_b   1.000
_cell.length_c   1.000
_cell.angle_alpha   90.00
_cell.angle_beta   90.00
_cell.angle_gamma   90.00
#
_symmetry.space_group_name_H-M   'P 1'
#
loop_
_entity.id
_entity.type
_entity.pdbx_description
1 polymer ?
#
loop_
_entity_poly.entity_id
_entity_poly.type
_entity_poly.pdbx_seq_one_letter_code
_entity_poly.pdbx_strand_id
1 'polypeptide(L)'
;MEANRTWHEPVVEVYSNLITPGVCCSAAAYDLANRRWYQFNVGDPAVRDAGWRHDTRLDEVPDDEWLSSMVEKHIKAHYRSTATLPPWNTINTNSSGLPVTFELSEEALVRRPILERFSY
;
A
#
# COMPACT_ATOMS: atom_id res chain seq x y z
N MET A 1 -7.62 -8.90 15.13
CA MET A 1 -6.17 -9.16 15.06
C MET A 1 -5.90 -10.42 15.86
N GLU A 2 -5.27 -11.43 15.27
CA GLU A 2 -4.97 -12.70 15.97
C GLU A 2 -3.88 -12.44 17.02
N ALA A 3 -4.21 -12.50 18.32
CA ALA A 3 -3.33 -12.07 19.42
C ALA A 3 -2.02 -12.87 19.54
N ASN A 4 -1.92 -14.04 18.88
CA ASN A 4 -0.79 -14.97 18.97
C ASN A 4 -0.01 -15.12 17.65
N ARG A 5 -0.25 -14.24 16.67
CA ARG A 5 0.41 -14.37 15.37
C ARG A 5 1.82 -13.79 15.45
N THR A 6 2.83 -14.66 15.37
CA THR A 6 4.23 -14.27 15.22
C THR A 6 4.41 -13.58 13.86
N TRP A 7 5.22 -12.52 13.83
CA TRP A 7 5.60 -11.86 12.60
C TRP A 7 6.36 -12.80 11.67
N HIS A 8 6.15 -12.64 10.36
CA HIS A 8 6.89 -13.31 9.30
C HIS A 8 7.46 -12.30 8.31
N GLU A 9 8.56 -12.66 7.65
CA GLU A 9 9.10 -11.87 6.54
C GLU A 9 7.98 -11.65 5.50
N PRO A 10 7.64 -10.40 5.16
CA PRO A 10 6.49 -10.10 4.32
C PRO A 10 6.68 -10.66 2.91
N VAL A 11 5.58 -11.19 2.36
CA VAL A 11 5.49 -11.65 0.97
C VAL A 11 4.30 -10.94 0.36
N VAL A 12 4.56 -9.96 -0.49
CA VAL A 12 3.54 -9.02 -0.98
C VAL A 12 3.15 -9.33 -2.43
N GLU A 13 1.85 -9.46 -2.66
CA GLU A 13 1.27 -9.60 -4.01
C GLU A 13 0.35 -8.41 -4.32
N VAL A 14 0.37 -7.93 -5.55
CA VAL A 14 -0.58 -6.91 -6.04
C VAL A 14 -1.81 -7.63 -6.60
N TYR A 15 -2.99 -7.33 -6.05
CA TYR A 15 -4.25 -7.94 -6.49
C TYR A 15 -5.05 -7.06 -7.45
N SER A 16 -4.86 -5.76 -7.36
CA SER A 16 -5.46 -4.80 -8.28
C SER A 16 -4.66 -3.52 -8.27
N ASN A 17 -4.50 -2.89 -9.42
CA ASN A 17 -4.07 -1.52 -9.55
C ASN A 17 -5.16 -0.72 -10.30
N LEU A 18 -5.29 0.56 -9.97
CA LEU A 18 -6.23 1.46 -10.60
C LEU A 18 -5.57 2.81 -10.80
N ILE A 19 -5.73 3.38 -11.99
CA ILE A 19 -5.34 4.76 -12.28
C ILE A 19 -6.54 5.64 -12.01
N THR A 20 -6.42 6.59 -11.10
CA THR A 20 -7.47 7.56 -10.81
C THR A 20 -6.97 9.00 -10.95
N PRO A 21 -7.86 9.94 -11.23
CA PRO A 21 -7.59 11.36 -11.03
C PRO A 21 -6.86 11.68 -9.71
N GLY A 22 -5.69 12.33 -9.77
CA GLY A 22 -4.92 12.74 -8.59
C GLY A 22 -4.04 11.65 -7.96
N VAL A 23 -4.27 10.37 -8.29
CA VAL A 23 -3.42 9.25 -7.90
C VAL A 23 -3.06 8.48 -9.17
N CYS A 24 -1.82 8.65 -9.64
CA CYS A 24 -1.33 7.97 -10.83
C CYS A 24 -1.55 6.46 -10.78
N CYS A 25 -1.37 5.85 -9.62
CA CYS A 25 -1.66 4.45 -9.42
C CYS A 25 -2.03 4.20 -7.96
N SER A 26 -3.18 3.58 -7.73
CA SER A 26 -3.55 3.02 -6.44
C SER A 26 -3.52 1.50 -6.57
N ALA A 27 -2.67 0.85 -5.78
CA ALA A 27 -2.52 -0.60 -5.76
C ALA A 27 -3.03 -1.18 -4.45
N ALA A 28 -3.88 -2.21 -4.55
CA ALA A 28 -4.25 -3.06 -3.44
C ALA A 28 -3.25 -4.21 -3.37
N ALA A 29 -2.44 -4.20 -2.30
CA ALA A 29 -1.40 -5.17 -2.06
C ALA A 29 -1.75 -6.04 -0.86
N TYR A 30 -1.41 -7.32 -0.92
CA TYR A 30 -1.67 -8.26 0.14
C TYR A 30 -0.38 -8.92 0.62
N ASP A 31 -0.07 -8.74 1.90
CA ASP A 31 1.00 -9.46 2.58
C ASP A 31 0.47 -10.85 2.98
N LEU A 32 0.84 -11.87 2.20
CA LEU A 32 0.45 -13.26 2.41
C LEU A 32 0.96 -13.80 3.75
N ALA A 33 2.18 -13.45 4.12
CA ALA A 33 2.87 -13.97 5.29
C ALA A 33 2.23 -13.45 6.58
N ASN A 34 1.90 -12.16 6.62
CA ASN A 34 1.25 -11.53 7.77
C ASN A 34 -0.27 -11.43 7.65
N ARG A 35 -0.83 -11.93 6.54
CA ARG A 35 -2.26 -11.94 6.19
C ARG A 35 -2.92 -10.58 6.34
N ARG A 36 -2.37 -9.57 5.65
CA ARG A 36 -2.79 -8.18 5.80
C ARG A 36 -2.85 -7.43 4.48
N TRP A 37 -3.92 -6.69 4.30
CA TRP A 37 -4.08 -5.78 3.17
C TRP A 37 -3.38 -4.45 3.39
N TYR A 38 -2.84 -3.92 2.30
CA TYR A 38 -2.26 -2.60 2.19
C TYR A 38 -2.78 -1.91 0.94
N GLN A 39 -2.87 -0.59 0.99
CA GLN A 39 -3.05 0.26 -0.17
C GLN A 39 -1.79 1.07 -0.40
N PHE A 40 -1.33 1.09 -1.65
CA PHE A 40 -0.16 1.83 -2.07
C PHE A 40 -0.57 2.84 -3.13
N ASN A 41 -0.49 4.12 -2.79
CA ASN A 41 -0.87 5.21 -3.67
C ASN A 41 0.38 5.90 -4.19
N VAL A 42 0.47 5.99 -5.51
CA VAL A 42 1.51 6.69 -6.25
C VAL A 42 0.87 7.91 -6.90
N GLY A 43 1.25 9.09 -6.46
CA GLY A 43 0.74 10.39 -6.93
C GLY A 43 1.59 11.51 -6.35
N ASP A 44 1.20 12.76 -6.55
CA ASP A 44 1.86 13.86 -5.83
C ASP A 44 1.25 13.94 -4.41
N PRO A 45 1.98 13.51 -3.36
CA PRO A 45 1.43 13.51 -1.99
C PRO A 45 1.13 14.92 -1.46
N ALA A 46 1.61 15.99 -2.13
CA ALA A 46 1.37 17.37 -1.73
C ALA A 46 0.02 17.94 -2.24
N VAL A 47 -0.68 17.23 -3.12
CA VAL A 47 -1.86 17.76 -3.82
C VAL A 47 -3.11 17.00 -3.39
N ARG A 48 -3.62 17.28 -2.19
CA ARG A 48 -4.98 16.86 -1.79
C ARG A 48 -6.06 17.81 -2.33
N ASP A 49 -5.70 19.07 -2.60
CA ASP A 49 -6.64 20.18 -2.92
C ASP A 49 -6.33 20.99 -4.19
N ALA A 50 -5.21 20.76 -4.89
CA ALA A 50 -4.90 21.59 -6.06
C ALA A 50 -5.77 21.18 -7.26
N GLY A 51 -6.63 22.11 -7.68
CA GLY A 51 -7.45 21.98 -8.87
C GLY A 51 -6.64 21.44 -10.05
N TRP A 52 -7.18 20.35 -10.61
CA TRP A 52 -6.78 19.65 -11.82
C TRP A 52 -6.00 20.53 -12.82
N ARG A 53 -4.70 20.33 -12.91
CA ARG A 53 -3.95 20.70 -14.10
C ARG A 53 -3.63 19.42 -14.85
N HIS A 54 -4.23 19.27 -16.02
CA HIS A 54 -4.03 18.20 -17.01
C HIS A 54 -2.58 18.05 -17.52
N ASP A 55 -1.63 18.82 -16.97
CA ASP A 55 -0.27 18.99 -17.50
C ASP A 55 0.81 18.46 -16.54
N THR A 56 0.43 17.95 -15.37
CA THR A 56 1.37 17.22 -14.51
C THR A 56 1.53 15.82 -15.11
N ARG A 57 2.54 15.65 -15.96
CA ARG A 57 2.99 14.35 -16.45
C ARG A 57 3.29 13.48 -15.23
N LEU A 58 2.34 12.62 -14.86
CA LEU A 58 2.56 11.64 -13.82
C LEU A 58 3.63 10.70 -14.38
N ASP A 59 4.80 10.70 -13.74
CA ASP A 59 5.90 9.85 -14.15
C ASP A 59 5.44 8.39 -14.21
N GLU A 60 6.04 7.63 -15.12
CA GLU A 60 5.71 6.22 -15.33
C GLU A 60 5.80 5.47 -14.00
N VAL A 61 4.66 4.93 -13.55
CA VAL A 61 4.63 4.02 -12.42
C VAL A 61 5.20 2.70 -12.92
N PRO A 62 6.27 2.19 -12.31
CA PRO A 62 6.81 0.91 -12.74
C PRO A 62 5.80 -0.22 -12.44
N ASP A 63 6.08 -1.41 -12.96
CA ASP A 63 5.19 -2.58 -12.92
C ASP A 63 4.80 -3.09 -11.52
N ASP A 64 4.00 -4.16 -11.49
CA ASP A 64 3.51 -4.78 -10.25
C ASP A 64 4.65 -5.31 -9.35
N GLU A 65 5.82 -5.63 -9.92
CA GLU A 65 7.00 -6.04 -9.16
C GLU A 65 7.56 -4.85 -8.36
N TRP A 66 7.63 -3.67 -8.97
CA TRP A 66 8.01 -2.48 -8.24
C TRP A 66 6.98 -2.11 -7.16
N LEU A 67 5.68 -2.17 -7.46
CA LEU A 67 4.61 -1.88 -6.50
C LEU A 67 4.67 -2.79 -5.27
N SER A 68 4.80 -4.12 -5.48
CA SER A 68 4.95 -5.09 -4.39
C SER A 68 6.23 -4.87 -3.59
N SER A 69 7.36 -4.65 -4.25
CA SER A 69 8.65 -4.43 -3.59
C SER A 69 8.66 -3.17 -2.71
N MET A 70 7.97 -2.09 -3.12
CA MET A 70 7.87 -0.86 -2.34
C MET A 70 7.06 -1.07 -1.07
N VAL A 71 5.91 -1.75 -1.17
CA VAL A 71 5.10 -2.09 0.00
C VAL A 71 5.89 -2.97 0.97
N GLU A 72 6.54 -4.02 0.44
CA GLU A 72 7.36 -4.95 1.21
C GLU A 72 8.49 -4.23 1.95
N LYS A 73 9.24 -3.35 1.25
CA LYS A 73 10.30 -2.52 1.81
C LYS A 73 9.83 -1.73 3.03
N HIS A 74 8.66 -1.09 2.95
CA HIS A 74 8.15 -0.27 4.05
C HIS A 74 7.67 -1.09 5.24
N ILE A 75 7.05 -2.25 5.00
CA ILE A 75 6.67 -3.18 6.08
C ILE A 75 7.93 -3.67 6.82
N LYS A 76 8.96 -4.12 6.08
CA LYS A 76 10.23 -4.58 6.66
C LYS A 76 10.93 -3.48 7.44
N ALA A 77 11.01 -2.27 6.88
CA ALA A 77 11.65 -1.13 7.54
C ALA A 77 10.98 -0.78 8.87
N HIS A 78 9.64 -0.81 8.92
CA HIS A 78 8.90 -0.55 10.15
C HIS A 78 9.11 -1.66 11.20
N TYR A 79 9.05 -2.93 10.79
CA TYR A 79 9.26 -4.02 11.73
C TYR A 79 10.68 -4.03 12.29
N ARG A 80 11.70 -3.78 11.45
CA ARG A 80 13.10 -3.68 11.90
C ARG A 80 13.34 -2.57 12.92
N SER A 81 12.57 -1.49 12.87
CA SER A 81 12.74 -0.36 13.78
C SER A 81 11.91 -0.48 15.07
N THR A 82 10.74 -1.12 15.02
CA THR A 82 9.78 -1.15 16.15
C THR A 82 9.56 -2.53 16.75
N ALA A 83 9.99 -3.60 16.07
CA ALA A 83 9.64 -4.99 16.37
C ALA A 83 8.12 -5.24 16.45
N THR A 84 7.32 -4.41 15.77
CA THR A 84 5.87 -4.52 15.74
C THR A 84 5.34 -4.43 14.31
N LEU A 85 4.15 -4.99 14.07
CA LEU A 85 3.46 -4.82 12.80
C LEU A 85 3.09 -3.34 12.60
N PRO A 86 3.14 -2.83 11.35
CA PRO A 86 2.71 -1.47 11.05
C PRO A 86 1.35 -1.11 11.64
N PRO A 87 1.16 0.04 12.30
CA PRO A 87 -0.17 0.48 12.72
C PRO A 87 -0.99 1.00 11.53
N TRP A 88 -0.35 1.32 10.41
CA TRP A 88 -0.93 1.83 9.17
C TRP A 88 -1.24 0.70 8.18
N ASN A 89 -2.11 0.99 7.21
CA ASN A 89 -2.41 0.09 6.08
C ASN A 89 -2.40 0.83 4.73
N THR A 90 -2.11 2.13 4.73
CA THR A 90 -2.02 2.94 3.52
C THR A 90 -0.64 3.59 3.46
N ILE A 91 0.00 3.50 2.30
CA ILE A 91 1.29 4.09 2.01
C ILE A 91 1.08 5.03 0.81
N ASN A 92 1.47 6.30 0.94
CA ASN A 92 1.41 7.25 -0.17
C ASN A 92 2.81 7.72 -0.53
N THR A 93 3.11 7.77 -1.82
CA THR A 93 4.38 8.24 -2.35
C THR A 93 4.23 8.77 -3.78
N ASN A 94 5.33 9.21 -4.38
CA ASN A 94 5.40 9.50 -5.81
C ASN A 94 6.15 8.39 -6.57
N SER A 95 6.27 8.55 -7.89
CA SER A 95 7.01 7.67 -8.80
C SER A 95 8.47 7.41 -8.39
N SER A 96 9.13 8.38 -7.75
CA SER A 96 10.50 8.23 -7.23
C SER A 96 10.57 7.43 -5.92
N GLY A 97 9.42 7.11 -5.33
CA GLY A 97 9.30 6.44 -4.03
C GLY A 97 9.61 7.35 -2.84
N LEU A 98 9.65 8.68 -3.03
CA LEU A 98 9.94 9.68 -1.98
C LEU A 98 9.30 11.05 -2.31
N PRO A 99 8.64 11.75 -1.37
CA PRO A 99 8.49 11.39 0.04
C PRO A 99 7.48 10.24 0.23
N VAL A 100 7.52 9.61 1.41
CA VAL A 100 6.58 8.56 1.80
C VAL A 100 5.81 9.01 3.02
N THR A 101 4.49 8.83 3.00
CA THR A 101 3.61 9.05 4.14
C THR A 101 2.82 7.78 4.43
N PHE A 102 2.43 7.61 5.69
CA PHE A 102 1.72 6.43 6.18
C PHE A 102 0.42 6.86 6.85
N GLU A 103 -0.68 6.21 6.47
CA GLU A 103 -2.01 6.49 7.00
C GLU A 103 -2.71 5.18 7.40
N LEU A 104 -3.60 5.29 8.38
CA LEU A 104 -4.56 4.26 8.70
C LEU A 104 -5.88 4.60 8.01
N SER A 105 -6.25 3.82 7.00
CA SER A 105 -7.51 3.93 6.28
C SER A 105 -8.51 2.92 6.83
N GLU A 106 -9.75 3.37 7.04
CA GLU A 106 -10.87 2.51 7.43
C GLU A 106 -11.55 1.84 6.23
N GLU A 107 -11.05 2.09 5.01
CA GLU A 107 -11.65 1.54 3.79
C GLU A 107 -11.79 0.02 3.86
N ALA A 108 -12.95 -0.45 3.44
CA ALA A 108 -13.33 -1.85 3.57
C ALA A 108 -12.32 -2.78 2.87
N LEU A 109 -11.70 -2.35 1.76
CA LEU A 109 -10.72 -3.13 1.00
C LEU A 109 -9.42 -3.40 1.78
N VAL A 110 -8.91 -2.41 2.51
CA VAL A 110 -7.68 -2.55 3.30
C VAL A 110 -7.92 -3.00 4.75
N ARG A 111 -9.17 -2.92 5.22
CA ARG A 111 -9.55 -3.42 6.53
C ARG A 111 -9.89 -4.91 6.50
N ARG A 112 -10.11 -5.54 5.33
CA ARG A 112 -10.62 -6.92 5.19
C ARG A 112 -9.86 -7.90 6.10
N PRO A 113 -10.44 -8.34 7.23
CA PRO A 113 -9.95 -9.56 7.84
C PRO A 113 -10.34 -10.71 6.89
N ILE A 114 -9.46 -11.70 6.67
CA ILE A 114 -9.87 -12.93 5.96
C ILE A 114 -10.86 -13.66 6.86
N LEU A 115 -12.14 -13.30 6.76
CA LEU A 115 -13.23 -13.98 7.46
C LEU A 115 -14.02 -14.89 6.54
N GLU A 116 -13.92 -14.70 5.23
CA GLU A 116 -14.71 -15.44 4.26
C GLU A 116 -13.88 -16.46 3.49
N ARG A 117 -14.28 -17.72 3.63
CA ARG A 117 -13.95 -18.78 2.68
C ARG A 117 -14.74 -18.50 1.41
N PHE A 118 -14.07 -18.06 0.35
CA PHE A 118 -14.63 -18.14 -0.99
C PHE A 118 -14.75 -19.62 -1.35
N SER A 119 -16.00 -20.09 -1.41
CA SER A 119 -16.32 -21.41 -1.95
C SER A 119 -16.52 -21.20 -3.45
N TYR A 120 -15.66 -21.82 -4.27
CA TYR A 120 -15.83 -21.88 -5.72
C TYR A 120 -16.90 -22.91 -6.09
#